data_AF-W2Y1E2-F1
#
_entry.id   AF-W2Y1E2-F1
#
_cell.length_a   1.000
_cell.length_b   1.000
_cell.length_c   1.000
_cell.angle_alpha   90.00
_cell.angle_beta   90.00
_cell.angle_gamma   90.00
#
_symmetry.space_group_name_H-M   'P 1'
#
loop_
_entity.id
_entity.type
_entity.pdbx_description
1 polymer ?
#
loop_
_entity_poly.entity_id
_entity_poly.type
_entity_poly.pdbx_seq_one_letter_code
_entity_poly.pdbx_strand_id
1 'polypeptide(L)'
;MKLVAEMVDKYPVQLDDAYLRARTIECGWEAMRPAAYMHPFVIPGDITRSMDAAIKTARSEQREPDPLDDSIKKQGIQLDLVASIDPKPWKFSGQYVGAATTFYHVKTKVRPWFEDRKWLEQDWRKIVSDVDFLAEETGTSGLSSDAVRARHWAIANGVISKFASCRLSAEFVTPSRGCFITFENVVGALCKGWLNDSPIDFCFEVIGSTTDKCHVLSSHTTSTGWPKTPKKLTTDTKFIIQPVNLKRSHWGVVITAVHYLESADTLRVHPYLYEPLIDEEYHEDMEEIWKGIKDQENKVVMEGLRGFVKRWC
;
A
#
# COMPACT_ATOMS: atom_id res chain seq x y z
N MET A 1 8.79 -10.56 17.53
CA MET A 1 9.53 -10.46 16.25
C MET A 1 10.93 -11.07 16.29
N LYS A 2 11.77 -10.85 17.32
CA LYS A 2 13.08 -11.52 17.45
C LYS A 2 12.99 -13.05 17.31
N LEU A 3 12.03 -13.67 17.98
CA LEU A 3 11.74 -15.11 17.84
C LEU A 3 11.36 -15.51 16.41
N VAL A 4 10.55 -14.70 15.71
CA VAL A 4 10.14 -14.97 14.32
C VAL A 4 11.35 -14.89 13.39
N ALA A 5 12.22 -13.90 13.57
CA ALA A 5 13.46 -13.77 12.81
C ALA A 5 14.36 -14.99 12.99
N GLU A 6 14.61 -15.37 14.26
CA GLU A 6 15.39 -16.56 14.59
C GLU A 6 14.79 -17.85 14.03
N MET A 7 13.45 -17.98 14.06
CA MET A 7 12.75 -19.13 13.48
C MET A 7 12.88 -19.18 11.96
N VAL A 8 12.73 -18.04 11.27
CA VAL A 8 12.83 -17.96 9.80
C VAL A 8 14.27 -18.19 9.32
N ASP A 9 15.27 -17.75 10.08
CA ASP A 9 16.68 -17.97 9.75
C ASP A 9 17.12 -19.42 10.00
N LYS A 10 16.56 -20.07 11.04
CA LYS A 10 16.85 -21.47 11.37
C LYS A 10 15.94 -22.47 10.66
N TYR A 11 14.93 -22.01 9.92
CA TYR A 11 14.00 -22.91 9.25
C TYR A 11 14.74 -23.76 8.21
N PRO A 12 14.54 -25.08 8.17
CA PRO A 12 15.31 -25.95 7.30
C PRO A 12 15.09 -25.60 5.83
N VAL A 13 16.19 -25.29 5.15
CA VAL A 13 16.24 -25.15 3.69
C VAL A 13 16.90 -26.42 3.14
N GLN A 14 16.21 -27.16 2.28
CA GLN A 14 16.74 -28.36 1.63
C GLN A 14 16.72 -28.19 0.12
N LEU A 15 17.38 -29.11 -0.60
CA LEU A 15 17.47 -29.07 -2.06
C LEU A 15 18.26 -27.84 -2.58
N ASP A 16 19.27 -27.43 -1.81
CA ASP A 16 20.19 -26.33 -2.14
C ASP A 16 21.32 -26.73 -3.11
N ASP A 17 21.18 -27.87 -3.78
CA ASP A 17 22.17 -28.35 -4.73
C ASP A 17 22.16 -27.49 -6.00
N ALA A 18 23.35 -27.06 -6.45
CA ALA A 18 23.51 -26.32 -7.70
C ALA A 18 22.97 -27.10 -8.91
N TYR A 19 23.00 -28.44 -8.86
CA TYR A 19 22.45 -29.32 -9.87
C TYR A 19 20.96 -29.04 -10.13
N LEU A 20 20.16 -28.84 -9.07
CA LEU A 20 18.71 -28.68 -9.18
C LEU A 20 18.31 -27.35 -9.83
N ARG A 21 19.16 -26.31 -9.73
CA ARG A 21 18.88 -24.97 -10.28
C ARG A 21 18.88 -24.92 -11.80
N ALA A 22 19.59 -25.83 -12.45
CA ALA A 22 19.67 -25.91 -13.91
C ALA A 22 18.60 -26.83 -14.53
N ARG A 23 17.76 -27.48 -13.72
CA ARG A 23 16.78 -28.46 -14.20
C ARG A 23 15.44 -27.81 -14.52
N THR A 24 14.75 -28.42 -15.47
CA THR A 24 13.40 -28.03 -15.84
C THR A 24 12.43 -28.36 -14.72
N ILE A 25 11.56 -27.39 -14.42
CA ILE A 25 10.42 -27.60 -13.52
C ILE A 25 9.25 -28.06 -14.38
N GLU A 26 8.69 -29.21 -14.04
CA GLU A 26 7.49 -29.72 -14.66
C GLU A 26 6.29 -29.51 -13.75
N CYS A 27 5.19 -29.05 -14.33
CA CYS A 27 3.93 -28.83 -13.64
C CYS A 27 2.81 -29.62 -14.31
N GLY A 28 1.97 -30.28 -13.52
CA GLY A 28 0.80 -31.00 -14.01
C GLY A 28 -0.30 -31.07 -12.97
N TRP A 29 -1.54 -31.20 -13.44
CA TRP A 29 -2.68 -31.42 -12.56
C TRP A 29 -2.65 -32.83 -11.98
N GLU A 30 -2.75 -32.94 -10.65
CA GLU A 30 -2.82 -34.22 -9.95
C GLU A 30 -3.94 -34.21 -8.91
N ALA A 31 -4.67 -35.32 -8.83
CA ALA A 31 -5.61 -35.58 -7.75
C ALA A 31 -4.84 -36.21 -6.58
N MET A 32 -4.67 -35.45 -5.49
CA MET A 32 -3.84 -35.87 -4.37
C MET A 32 -4.43 -35.41 -3.03
N ARG A 33 -3.87 -35.91 -1.92
CA ARG A 33 -4.14 -35.33 -0.60
C ARG A 33 -3.16 -34.17 -0.40
N PRO A 34 -3.59 -32.95 -0.04
CA PRO A 34 -2.68 -31.81 0.05
C PRO A 34 -1.46 -32.07 0.93
N ALA A 35 -1.64 -32.78 2.04
CA ALA A 35 -0.56 -33.14 2.95
C ALA A 35 0.54 -34.03 2.33
N ALA A 36 0.26 -34.76 1.24
CA ALA A 36 1.22 -35.68 0.62
C ALA A 36 2.40 -34.95 -0.06
N TYR A 37 2.18 -33.72 -0.53
CA TYR A 37 3.19 -32.90 -1.21
C TYR A 37 3.51 -31.61 -0.44
N MET A 38 3.17 -31.58 0.84
CA MET A 38 3.60 -30.58 1.81
C MET A 38 4.83 -31.12 2.54
N HIS A 39 5.92 -30.34 2.52
CA HIS A 39 7.18 -30.75 3.15
C HIS A 39 7.49 -29.92 4.40
N PRO A 40 8.16 -30.50 5.42
CA PRO A 40 8.53 -29.80 6.65
C PRO A 40 9.78 -28.90 6.51
N PHE A 41 10.14 -28.56 5.28
CA PHE A 41 11.27 -27.71 4.90
C PHE A 41 10.87 -26.81 3.73
N VAL A 42 11.62 -25.73 3.50
CA VAL A 42 11.49 -24.91 2.28
C VAL A 42 12.63 -25.22 1.30
N ILE A 43 12.37 -25.06 0.00
CA ILE A 43 13.40 -25.11 -1.04
C ILE A 43 14.05 -23.73 -1.23
N PRO A 44 15.22 -23.59 -1.89
CA PRO A 44 15.85 -22.29 -2.14
C PRO A 44 14.91 -21.30 -2.83
N GLY A 45 15.02 -20.02 -2.47
CA GLY A 45 14.06 -18.99 -2.90
C GLY A 45 14.07 -18.70 -4.40
N ASP A 46 15.20 -18.90 -5.08
CA ASP A 46 15.29 -18.91 -6.54
C ASP A 46 14.49 -20.05 -7.15
N ILE A 47 14.61 -21.26 -6.62
CA ILE A 47 13.83 -22.42 -7.07
C ILE A 47 12.34 -22.22 -6.78
N THR A 48 11.99 -21.69 -5.59
CA THR A 48 10.59 -21.34 -5.26
C THR A 48 9.98 -20.38 -6.28
N ARG A 49 10.71 -19.33 -6.68
CA ARG A 49 10.22 -18.38 -7.70
C ARG A 49 10.01 -19.05 -9.05
N SER A 50 10.95 -19.92 -9.46
CA SER A 50 10.83 -20.67 -10.71
C SER A 50 9.62 -21.63 -10.68
N MET A 51 9.34 -22.27 -9.54
CA MET A 51 8.15 -23.12 -9.38
C MET A 51 6.85 -22.32 -9.39
N ASP A 52 6.81 -21.18 -8.68
CA ASP A 52 5.64 -20.29 -8.66
C ASP A 52 5.32 -19.79 -10.08
N ALA A 53 6.34 -19.40 -10.85
CA ALA A 53 6.20 -19.03 -12.25
C ALA A 53 5.66 -20.21 -13.09
N ALA A 54 6.26 -21.39 -12.97
CA ALA A 54 5.83 -22.58 -13.71
C ALA A 54 4.39 -22.99 -13.39
N ILE A 55 3.95 -22.90 -12.13
CA ILE A 55 2.57 -23.15 -11.72
C ILE A 55 1.62 -22.11 -12.32
N LYS A 56 1.99 -20.82 -12.30
CA LYS A 56 1.17 -19.75 -12.91
C LYS A 56 1.02 -19.95 -14.42
N THR A 57 2.10 -20.28 -15.12
CA THR A 57 2.08 -20.61 -16.55
C THR A 57 1.23 -21.85 -16.83
N ALA A 58 1.41 -22.93 -16.08
CA ALA A 58 0.61 -24.14 -16.23
C ALA A 58 -0.88 -23.88 -15.99
N ARG A 59 -1.23 -23.01 -15.03
CA ARG A 59 -2.62 -22.61 -14.77
C ARG A 59 -3.25 -21.85 -15.93
N SER A 60 -2.47 -21.06 -16.68
CA SER A 60 -2.97 -20.36 -17.87
C SER A 60 -3.02 -21.22 -19.13
N GLU A 61 -2.10 -22.18 -19.27
CA GLU A 61 -1.92 -22.94 -20.51
C GLU A 61 -2.62 -24.30 -20.49
N GLN A 62 -2.71 -24.94 -19.32
CA GLN A 62 -3.33 -26.27 -19.18
C GLN A 62 -4.82 -26.13 -18.97
N ARG A 63 -5.59 -26.96 -19.66
CA ARG A 63 -7.02 -27.11 -19.39
C ARG A 63 -7.20 -27.73 -18.01
N GLU A 64 -7.93 -27.04 -17.15
CA GLU A 64 -8.33 -27.58 -15.84
C GLU A 64 -9.16 -28.87 -16.04
N PRO A 65 -8.78 -29.98 -15.37
CA PRO A 65 -9.55 -31.22 -15.40
C PRO A 65 -10.97 -31.06 -14.86
N ASP A 66 -11.83 -32.02 -15.18
CA ASP A 66 -13.19 -32.04 -14.64
C ASP A 66 -13.18 -32.14 -13.10
N PRO A 67 -14.17 -31.52 -12.42
CA PRO A 67 -14.25 -31.58 -10.97
C PRO A 67 -14.29 -33.02 -10.45
N LEU A 68 -13.54 -33.28 -9.37
CA LEU A 68 -13.55 -34.58 -8.70
C LEU A 68 -14.94 -34.92 -8.13
N ASP A 69 -15.29 -36.20 -8.17
CA ASP A 69 -16.50 -36.74 -7.53
C ASP A 69 -16.53 -36.44 -6.02
N ASP A 70 -17.73 -36.23 -5.47
CA ASP A 70 -17.92 -35.92 -4.06
C ASP A 70 -17.43 -37.05 -3.13
N SER A 71 -17.46 -38.30 -3.60
CA SER A 71 -16.92 -39.45 -2.88
C SER A 71 -15.39 -39.39 -2.72
N ILE A 72 -14.70 -38.80 -3.69
CA ILE A 72 -13.24 -38.60 -3.70
C ILE A 72 -12.88 -37.40 -2.81
N LYS A 73 -13.64 -36.29 -2.93
CA LYS A 73 -13.46 -35.10 -2.08
C LYS A 73 -13.62 -35.42 -0.60
N LYS A 74 -14.60 -36.28 -0.24
CA LYS A 74 -14.81 -36.75 1.16
C LYS A 74 -13.61 -37.50 1.74
N GLN A 75 -12.69 -37.99 0.92
CA GLN A 75 -11.45 -38.65 1.36
C GLN A 75 -10.29 -37.64 1.54
N GLY A 76 -10.57 -36.35 1.43
CA GLY A 76 -9.56 -35.28 1.52
C GLY A 76 -8.67 -35.17 0.29
N ILE A 77 -9.10 -35.74 -0.85
CA ILE A 77 -8.40 -35.62 -2.13
C ILE A 77 -8.93 -34.38 -2.83
N GLN A 78 -8.02 -33.55 -3.31
CA GLN A 78 -8.33 -32.37 -4.12
C GLN A 78 -7.49 -32.38 -5.39
N LEU A 79 -7.92 -31.60 -6.38
CA LEU A 79 -7.19 -31.37 -7.60
C LEU A 79 -6.29 -30.15 -7.40
N ASP A 80 -4.99 -30.28 -7.65
CA ASP A 80 -4.04 -29.16 -7.58
C ASP A 80 -2.96 -29.29 -8.66
N LEU A 81 -2.30 -28.18 -8.97
CA LEU A 81 -1.10 -28.18 -9.80
C LEU A 81 0.09 -28.59 -8.94
N VAL A 82 0.80 -29.62 -9.40
CA VAL A 82 1.97 -30.18 -8.72
C VAL A 82 3.22 -29.87 -9.52
N ALA A 83 4.19 -29.22 -8.88
CA ALA A 83 5.50 -28.95 -9.43
C ALA A 83 6.49 -30.06 -9.05
N SER A 84 7.40 -30.40 -9.96
CA SER A 84 8.50 -31.34 -9.72
C SER A 84 9.76 -30.92 -10.48
N ILE A 85 10.93 -31.33 -9.98
CA ILE A 85 12.23 -31.06 -10.61
C ILE A 85 12.86 -32.39 -11.03
N ASP A 86 13.25 -32.53 -12.29
CA ASP A 86 13.93 -33.72 -12.83
C ASP A 86 15.20 -34.10 -12.02
N PRO A 87 15.36 -35.35 -11.51
CA PRO A 87 14.67 -36.60 -11.91
C PRO A 87 13.32 -36.91 -11.22
N LYS A 88 12.62 -35.89 -10.72
CA LYS A 88 11.33 -35.96 -10.01
C LYS A 88 11.32 -36.77 -8.71
N PRO A 89 12.39 -36.77 -7.88
CA PRO A 89 12.31 -37.43 -6.58
C PRO A 89 11.35 -36.72 -5.62
N TRP A 90 11.06 -35.44 -5.87
CA TRP A 90 10.18 -34.61 -5.03
C TRP A 90 9.06 -34.00 -5.86
N LYS A 91 7.86 -34.03 -5.27
CA LYS A 91 6.66 -33.37 -5.77
C LYS A 91 6.19 -32.33 -4.77
N PHE A 92 5.76 -31.17 -5.26
CA PHE A 92 5.36 -30.02 -4.46
C PHE A 92 3.97 -29.58 -4.90
N SER A 93 3.02 -29.52 -3.96
CA SER A 93 1.69 -28.98 -4.27
C SER A 93 1.77 -27.47 -4.53
N GLY A 94 0.77 -26.93 -5.24
CA GLY A 94 0.62 -25.48 -5.40
C GLY A 94 0.47 -24.77 -4.06
N GLN A 95 -0.18 -25.43 -3.09
CA GLN A 95 -0.24 -24.94 -1.70
C GLN A 95 1.16 -24.84 -1.06
N TYR A 96 2.02 -25.85 -1.23
CA TYR A 96 3.40 -25.80 -0.73
C TYR A 96 4.18 -24.65 -1.35
N VAL A 97 4.12 -24.52 -2.67
CA VAL A 97 4.84 -23.45 -3.40
C VAL A 97 4.34 -22.07 -2.94
N GLY A 98 3.03 -21.89 -2.76
CA GLY A 98 2.46 -20.66 -2.21
C GLY A 98 2.93 -20.35 -0.79
N ALA A 99 3.00 -21.36 0.08
CA ALA A 99 3.53 -21.23 1.43
C ALA A 99 5.02 -20.87 1.44
N ALA A 100 5.83 -21.52 0.58
CA ALA A 100 7.25 -21.22 0.42
C ALA A 100 7.48 -19.79 -0.12
N THR A 101 6.68 -19.34 -1.09
CA THR A 101 6.70 -17.96 -1.59
C THR A 101 6.40 -16.96 -0.46
N THR A 102 5.38 -17.25 0.36
CA THR A 102 5.04 -16.42 1.52
C THR A 102 6.16 -16.42 2.56
N PHE A 103 6.79 -17.57 2.83
CA PHE A 103 7.93 -17.68 3.72
C PHE A 103 9.08 -16.75 3.29
N TYR A 104 9.47 -16.79 2.01
CA TYR A 104 10.54 -15.92 1.51
C TYR A 104 10.13 -14.45 1.50
N HIS A 105 8.87 -14.16 1.20
CA HIS A 105 8.34 -12.81 1.33
C HIS A 105 8.53 -12.28 2.76
N VAL A 106 8.04 -13.01 3.78
CA VAL A 106 8.25 -12.66 5.19
C VAL A 106 9.73 -12.52 5.51
N LYS A 107 10.58 -13.49 5.09
CA LYS A 107 12.03 -13.46 5.32
C LYS A 107 12.69 -12.18 4.81
N THR A 108 12.29 -11.69 3.63
CA THR A 108 12.83 -10.43 3.08
C THR A 108 12.41 -9.19 3.87
N LYS A 109 11.28 -9.25 4.60
CA LYS A 109 10.76 -8.12 5.38
C LYS A 109 11.26 -8.08 6.83
N VAL A 110 11.74 -9.20 7.37
CA VAL A 110 12.20 -9.30 8.77
C VAL A 110 13.27 -8.26 9.10
N ARG A 111 14.30 -8.12 8.27
CA ARG A 111 15.39 -7.17 8.53
C ARG A 111 14.96 -5.70 8.39
N PRO A 112 14.34 -5.27 7.27
CA PRO A 112 13.80 -3.92 7.14
C PRO A 112 12.90 -3.54 8.32
N TRP A 113 12.09 -4.47 8.80
CA TRP A 113 11.25 -4.24 9.97
C TRP A 113 12.03 -3.89 11.24
N PHE A 114 13.16 -4.55 11.52
CA PHE A 114 13.97 -4.19 12.69
C PHE A 114 14.61 -2.82 12.53
N GLU A 115 15.02 -2.46 11.32
CA GLU A 115 15.58 -1.14 11.00
C GLU A 115 14.50 -0.05 11.20
N ASP A 116 13.30 -0.31 10.68
CA ASP A 116 12.10 0.52 10.83
C ASP A 116 11.70 0.70 12.31
N ARG A 117 11.64 -0.40 13.07
CA ARG A 117 11.36 -0.33 14.52
C ARG A 117 12.43 0.42 15.28
N LYS A 118 13.71 0.24 14.95
CA LYS A 118 14.82 0.95 15.59
C LYS A 118 14.74 2.45 15.33
N TRP A 119 14.38 2.85 14.12
CA TRP A 119 14.14 4.26 13.80
C TRP A 119 12.96 4.81 14.60
N LEU A 120 11.84 4.07 14.66
CA LEU A 120 10.67 4.51 15.41
C LEU A 120 10.94 4.61 16.92
N GLU A 121 11.70 3.68 17.48
CA GLU A 121 12.05 3.59 18.91
C GLU A 121 13.25 4.48 19.29
N GLN A 122 13.81 5.26 18.35
CA GLN A 122 14.91 6.17 18.63
C GLN A 122 14.51 7.23 19.65
N ASP A 123 15.48 7.82 20.35
CA ASP A 123 15.22 8.88 21.32
C ASP A 123 14.82 10.21 20.63
N TRP A 124 13.50 10.42 20.43
CA TRP A 124 12.98 11.62 19.76
C TRP A 124 13.31 12.93 20.49
N ARG A 125 13.71 12.89 21.77
CA ARG A 125 14.15 14.09 22.50
C ARG A 125 15.47 14.65 21.95
N LYS A 126 16.22 13.85 21.21
CA LYS A 126 17.46 14.26 20.55
C LYS A 126 17.23 14.87 19.16
N ILE A 127 16.01 14.76 18.63
CA ILE A 127 15.64 15.35 17.35
C ILE A 127 15.20 16.79 17.61
N VAL A 128 15.89 17.73 16.95
CA VAL A 128 15.45 19.13 16.91
C VAL A 128 14.29 19.19 15.92
N SER A 129 13.14 19.67 16.38
CA SER A 129 11.93 19.82 15.57
C SER A 129 11.42 21.23 15.80
N ASP A 130 11.66 22.11 14.82
CA ASP A 130 11.21 23.50 14.82
C ASP A 130 9.94 23.64 13.96
N VAL A 131 9.08 22.62 13.99
CA VAL A 131 7.86 22.57 13.16
C VAL A 131 6.73 23.29 13.88
N ASP A 132 6.74 24.62 13.83
CA ASP A 132 5.64 25.46 14.35
C ASP A 132 4.34 25.30 13.54
N PHE A 133 4.44 24.81 12.30
CA PHE A 133 3.30 24.66 11.40
C PHE A 133 2.18 23.76 11.97
N LEU A 134 2.52 22.76 12.79
CA LEU A 134 1.56 21.87 13.44
C LEU A 134 1.49 22.10 14.96
N ALA A 135 1.84 23.29 15.42
CA ALA A 135 2.00 23.55 16.85
C ALA A 135 0.67 23.42 17.60
N GLU A 136 -0.44 23.83 17.00
CA GLU A 136 -1.78 23.69 17.59
C GLU A 136 -2.20 22.21 17.64
N GLU A 137 -2.06 21.49 16.52
CA GLU A 137 -2.47 20.09 16.36
C GLU A 137 -1.67 19.14 17.26
N THR A 138 -0.38 19.43 17.44
CA THR A 138 0.49 18.65 18.33
C THR A 138 0.39 19.08 19.80
N GLY A 139 -0.30 20.19 20.07
CA GLY A 139 -0.39 20.81 21.39
C GLY A 139 0.98 21.30 21.88
N THR A 140 1.78 21.84 20.98
CA THR A 140 3.11 22.42 21.23
C THR A 140 3.14 23.95 21.13
N SER A 141 2.04 24.58 20.70
CA SER A 141 1.88 26.04 20.65
C SER A 141 2.20 26.71 21.99
N GLY A 142 3.09 27.71 21.96
CA GLY A 142 3.52 28.47 23.14
C GLY A 142 4.41 27.71 24.14
N LEU A 143 4.82 26.48 23.85
CA LEU A 143 5.73 25.72 24.71
C LEU A 143 7.19 26.11 24.50
N SER A 144 8.01 25.94 25.53
CA SER A 144 9.47 26.03 25.39
C SER A 144 10.01 24.86 24.54
N SER A 145 11.16 25.03 23.90
CA SER A 145 11.79 23.98 23.08
C SER A 145 11.93 22.64 23.81
N ASP A 146 12.26 22.66 25.11
CA ASP A 146 12.34 21.45 25.94
C ASP A 146 10.97 20.76 26.10
N ALA A 147 9.91 21.56 26.32
CA ALA A 147 8.55 21.05 26.47
C ALA A 147 7.99 20.52 25.14
N VAL A 148 8.32 21.15 24.00
CA VAL A 148 8.02 20.64 22.65
C VAL A 148 8.64 19.26 22.44
N ARG A 149 9.94 19.11 22.74
CA ARG A 149 10.64 17.82 22.62
C ARG A 149 10.04 16.73 23.51
N ALA A 150 9.67 17.08 24.75
CA ALA A 150 8.98 16.17 25.64
C ALA A 150 7.59 15.76 25.11
N ARG A 151 6.84 16.70 24.52
CA ARG A 151 5.53 16.44 23.91
C ARG A 151 5.64 15.53 22.70
N HIS A 152 6.56 15.79 21.77
CA HIS A 152 6.82 14.92 20.62
C HIS A 152 7.23 13.52 21.06
N TRP A 153 8.09 13.41 22.09
CA TRP A 153 8.46 12.12 22.68
C TRP A 153 7.26 11.35 23.26
N ALA A 154 6.34 12.03 23.94
CA ALA A 154 5.12 11.41 24.46
C ALA A 154 4.22 10.90 23.33
N ILE A 155 4.03 11.69 22.27
CA ILE A 155 3.25 11.29 21.08
C ILE A 155 3.89 10.07 20.41
N ALA A 156 5.20 10.10 20.18
CA ALA A 156 5.95 9.00 19.59
C ALA A 156 5.78 7.71 20.41
N ASN A 157 5.89 7.76 21.74
CA ASN A 157 5.64 6.60 22.61
C ASN A 157 4.19 6.10 22.56
N GLY A 158 3.22 7.00 22.40
CA GLY A 158 1.82 6.64 22.13
C GLY A 158 1.66 5.84 20.85
N VAL A 159 2.41 6.18 19.79
CA VAL A 159 2.42 5.43 18.52
C VAL A 159 3.19 4.11 18.65
N ILE A 160 4.39 4.14 19.23
CA ILE A 160 5.25 2.96 19.45
C ILE A 160 4.51 1.87 20.21
N SER A 161 3.74 2.24 21.25
CA SER A 161 2.98 1.28 22.06
C SER A 161 1.86 0.58 21.29
N LYS A 162 1.12 1.31 20.44
CA LYS A 162 0.15 0.71 19.51
C LYS A 162 0.84 -0.25 18.55
N PHE A 163 1.98 0.16 18.03
CA PHE A 163 2.74 -0.57 17.03
C PHE A 163 3.45 -1.82 17.60
N ALA A 164 3.81 -1.82 18.88
CA ALA A 164 4.45 -2.95 19.54
C ALA A 164 3.54 -4.19 19.64
N SER A 165 2.22 -3.99 19.67
CA SER A 165 1.24 -5.08 19.71
C SER A 165 0.75 -5.50 18.32
N CYS A 166 1.11 -4.76 17.25
CA CYS A 166 0.69 -5.04 15.89
C CYS A 166 1.55 -6.14 15.23
N ARG A 167 0.89 -6.98 14.42
CA ARG A 167 1.56 -7.93 13.53
C ARG A 167 2.03 -7.20 12.27
N LEU A 168 3.08 -7.68 11.60
CA LEU A 168 3.57 -7.10 10.33
C LEU A 168 2.44 -7.03 9.28
N SER A 169 1.62 -8.07 9.21
CA SER A 169 0.47 -8.18 8.32
C SER A 169 -0.81 -7.55 8.89
N ALA A 170 -0.72 -6.75 9.97
CA ALA A 170 -1.90 -6.08 10.50
C ALA A 170 -2.37 -5.02 9.49
N GLU A 171 -3.67 -4.95 9.29
CA GLU A 171 -4.32 -3.95 8.46
C GLU A 171 -5.03 -2.94 9.35
N PHE A 172 -4.82 -1.67 9.07
CA PHE A 172 -5.58 -0.57 9.63
C PHE A 172 -6.60 -0.12 8.62
N VAL A 173 -7.82 0.15 9.08
CA VAL A 173 -8.94 0.54 8.23
C VAL A 173 -9.40 1.92 8.65
N THR A 174 -9.74 2.77 7.67
CA THR A 174 -10.25 4.11 7.94
C THR A 174 -11.61 4.06 8.64
N PRO A 175 -12.02 5.11 9.37
CA PRO A 175 -13.36 5.17 9.98
C PRO A 175 -14.50 4.96 8.97
N SER A 176 -14.32 5.46 7.73
CA SER A 176 -15.24 5.26 6.61
C SER A 176 -15.28 3.82 6.07
N ARG A 177 -14.30 2.98 6.46
CA ARG A 177 -14.04 1.64 5.91
C ARG A 177 -13.74 1.61 4.39
N GLY A 178 -13.50 2.77 3.80
CA GLY A 178 -13.23 2.91 2.36
C GLY A 178 -11.78 2.64 1.96
N CYS A 179 -10.84 2.74 2.90
CA CYS A 179 -9.41 2.53 2.66
C CYS A 179 -8.79 1.68 3.78
N PHE A 180 -7.77 0.91 3.44
CA PHE A 180 -6.96 0.18 4.41
C PHE A 180 -5.48 0.33 4.08
N ILE A 181 -4.64 0.19 5.11
CA ILE A 181 -3.19 0.20 4.97
C ILE A 181 -2.57 -0.89 5.84
N THR A 182 -1.58 -1.60 5.30
CA THR A 182 -0.81 -2.56 6.08
C THR A 182 0.17 -1.85 6.99
N PHE A 183 0.43 -2.44 8.15
CA PHE A 183 1.37 -1.85 9.10
C PHE A 183 2.77 -1.68 8.51
N GLU A 184 3.20 -2.62 7.66
CA GLU A 184 4.44 -2.52 6.89
C GLU A 184 4.50 -1.26 6.03
N ASN A 185 3.42 -0.91 5.32
CA ASN A 185 3.40 0.27 4.45
C ASN A 185 3.47 1.57 5.25
N VAL A 186 2.83 1.62 6.43
CA VAL A 186 2.90 2.81 7.31
C VAL A 186 4.32 3.03 7.80
N VAL A 187 4.90 2.04 8.47
CA VAL A 187 6.21 2.21 9.13
C VAL A 187 7.32 2.27 8.10
N GLY A 188 7.28 1.38 7.10
CA GLY A 188 8.32 1.31 6.08
C GLY A 188 8.40 2.57 5.24
N ALA A 189 7.29 3.22 4.92
CA ALA A 189 7.31 4.49 4.19
C ALA A 189 7.87 5.64 5.06
N LEU A 190 7.44 5.72 6.32
CA LEU A 190 7.91 6.74 7.27
C LEU A 190 9.41 6.62 7.56
N CYS A 191 9.90 5.42 7.86
CA CYS A 191 11.29 5.19 8.25
C CYS A 191 12.26 5.39 7.09
N LYS A 192 11.83 5.11 5.85
CA LYS A 192 12.64 5.32 4.64
C LYS A 192 12.64 6.79 4.18
N GLY A 193 11.88 7.65 4.86
CA GLY A 193 11.83 9.09 4.62
C GLY A 193 11.07 9.51 3.37
N TRP A 194 10.42 8.57 2.67
CA TRP A 194 9.69 8.83 1.43
C TRP A 194 8.32 8.15 1.50
N LEU A 195 7.29 8.98 1.65
CA LEU A 195 5.91 8.53 1.62
C LEU A 195 5.54 8.14 0.19
N ASN A 196 4.97 6.95 0.03
CA ASN A 196 4.31 6.56 -1.22
C ASN A 196 2.81 6.88 -1.15
N ASP A 197 2.07 6.53 -2.18
CA ASP A 197 0.65 6.88 -2.33
C ASP A 197 -0.23 6.29 -1.22
N SER A 198 0.11 5.10 -0.71
CA SER A 198 -0.70 4.39 0.29
C SER A 198 -0.90 5.14 1.63
N PRO A 199 0.14 5.55 2.38
CA PRO A 199 -0.01 6.33 3.61
C PRO A 199 -0.58 7.72 3.34
N ILE A 200 -0.30 8.33 2.18
CA ILE A 200 -0.87 9.63 1.79
C ILE A 200 -2.39 9.52 1.63
N ASP A 201 -2.86 8.60 0.78
CA ASP A 201 -4.29 8.37 0.55
C ASP A 201 -5.00 7.95 1.84
N PHE A 202 -4.38 7.08 2.65
CA PHE A 202 -4.95 6.68 3.94
C PHE A 202 -5.12 7.87 4.88
N CYS A 203 -4.11 8.73 5.03
CA CYS A 203 -4.17 9.92 5.88
C CYS A 203 -5.23 10.92 5.39
N PHE A 204 -5.27 11.21 4.09
CA PHE A 204 -6.26 12.12 3.55
C PHE A 204 -7.68 11.56 3.67
N GLU A 205 -7.90 10.27 3.46
CA GLU A 205 -9.21 9.64 3.68
C GLU A 205 -9.64 9.75 5.15
N VAL A 206 -8.73 9.58 6.11
CA VAL A 206 -9.02 9.82 7.53
C VAL A 206 -9.42 11.27 7.76
N ILE A 207 -8.65 12.24 7.26
CA ILE A 207 -8.96 13.67 7.36
C ILE A 207 -10.36 13.93 6.79
N GLY A 208 -10.61 13.51 5.56
CA GLY A 208 -11.90 13.68 4.88
C GLY A 208 -13.07 13.03 5.60
N SER A 209 -12.86 11.89 6.27
CA SER A 209 -13.89 11.22 7.08
C SER A 209 -14.21 11.94 8.38
N THR A 210 -13.25 12.72 8.92
CA THR A 210 -13.41 13.48 10.16
C THR A 210 -13.81 14.94 9.94
N THR A 211 -13.56 15.49 8.76
CA THR A 211 -13.92 16.86 8.37
C THR A 211 -15.30 16.89 7.71
N ASP A 212 -16.21 17.71 8.26
CA ASP A 212 -17.56 17.88 7.72
C ASP A 212 -17.54 18.35 6.26
N LYS A 213 -18.39 17.74 5.43
CA LYS A 213 -18.58 18.06 4.00
C LYS A 213 -17.28 18.05 3.17
N CYS A 214 -16.35 17.15 3.47
CA CYS A 214 -15.15 16.95 2.67
C CYS A 214 -15.33 15.83 1.63
N HIS A 215 -14.65 15.93 0.49
CA HIS A 215 -14.48 14.84 -0.47
C HIS A 215 -13.01 14.69 -0.80
N VAL A 216 -12.47 13.49 -0.65
CA VAL A 216 -11.06 13.21 -0.90
C VAL A 216 -10.95 12.39 -2.18
N LEU A 217 -10.06 12.80 -3.07
CA LEU A 217 -9.69 12.08 -4.27
C LEU A 217 -8.39 11.30 -4.01
N SER A 218 -8.19 10.19 -4.73
CA SER A 218 -6.93 9.44 -4.65
C SER A 218 -5.79 10.22 -5.31
N SER A 219 -4.58 10.09 -4.78
CA SER A 219 -3.35 10.56 -5.41
C SER A 219 -3.12 10.00 -6.81
N HIS A 220 -3.70 8.84 -7.13
CA HIS A 220 -3.60 8.22 -8.44
C HIS A 220 -4.47 8.88 -9.52
N THR A 221 -5.40 9.77 -9.16
CA THR A 221 -6.41 10.33 -10.08
C THR A 221 -5.82 10.93 -11.36
N THR A 222 -4.66 11.58 -11.27
CA THR A 222 -3.96 12.15 -12.45
C THR A 222 -3.35 11.10 -13.37
N SER A 223 -3.00 9.92 -12.83
CA SER A 223 -2.37 8.84 -13.58
C SER A 223 -3.35 7.78 -14.11
N THR A 224 -4.45 7.53 -13.37
CA THR A 224 -5.45 6.50 -13.70
C THR A 224 -6.72 7.09 -14.33
N GLY A 225 -6.84 8.42 -14.34
CA GLY A 225 -8.02 9.14 -14.80
C GLY A 225 -9.00 9.48 -13.66
N TRP A 226 -9.88 10.44 -13.96
CA TRP A 226 -10.86 10.96 -13.00
C TRP A 226 -11.96 9.95 -12.68
N PRO A 227 -12.35 9.82 -11.40
CA PRO A 227 -13.44 8.93 -11.03
C PRO A 227 -14.78 9.41 -11.59
N LYS A 228 -15.78 8.53 -11.52
CA LYS A 228 -17.17 8.91 -11.75
C LYS A 228 -17.59 9.96 -10.73
N THR A 229 -18.50 10.84 -11.13
CA THR A 229 -19.02 11.88 -10.23
C THR A 229 -19.73 11.23 -9.03
N PRO A 230 -19.48 11.74 -7.81
CA PRO A 230 -20.16 11.26 -6.62
C PRO A 230 -21.69 11.41 -6.73
N LYS A 231 -22.43 10.50 -6.09
CA LYS A 231 -23.91 10.58 -6.03
C LYS A 231 -24.42 11.68 -5.11
N LYS A 232 -23.60 12.13 -4.15
CA LYS A 232 -23.95 13.24 -3.25
C LYS A 232 -23.93 14.55 -4.04
N LEU A 233 -24.77 15.51 -3.66
CA LEU A 233 -24.82 16.80 -4.32
C LEU A 233 -23.54 17.58 -4.05
N THR A 234 -23.10 18.36 -5.04
CA THR A 234 -21.94 19.24 -4.88
C THR A 234 -22.19 20.30 -3.80
N THR A 235 -23.45 20.71 -3.60
CA THR A 235 -23.88 21.62 -2.52
C THR A 235 -23.69 21.04 -1.12
N ASP A 236 -23.60 19.71 -0.99
CA ASP A 236 -23.31 19.01 0.27
C ASP A 236 -21.79 18.87 0.52
N THR A 237 -20.96 19.49 -0.31
CA THR A 237 -19.50 19.45 -0.23
C THR A 237 -18.94 20.87 -0.08
N LYS A 238 -18.14 21.09 0.97
CA LYS A 238 -17.39 22.33 1.22
C LYS A 238 -15.98 22.27 0.67
N PHE A 239 -15.34 21.10 0.73
CA PHE A 239 -13.95 20.92 0.32
C PHE A 239 -13.79 19.67 -0.52
N ILE A 240 -12.99 19.80 -1.59
CA ILE A 240 -12.47 18.67 -2.36
C ILE A 240 -10.96 18.68 -2.22
N ILE A 241 -10.39 17.61 -1.67
CA ILE A 241 -8.95 17.49 -1.41
C ILE A 241 -8.37 16.47 -2.36
N GLN A 242 -7.28 16.84 -3.03
CA GLN A 242 -6.53 15.95 -3.91
C GLN A 242 -5.04 16.01 -3.55
N PRO A 243 -4.49 14.96 -2.92
CA PRO A 243 -3.04 14.80 -2.86
C PRO A 243 -2.48 14.60 -4.27
N VAL A 244 -1.31 15.16 -4.55
CA VAL A 244 -0.68 15.08 -5.87
C VAL A 244 0.79 14.69 -5.73
N ASN A 245 1.18 13.64 -6.45
CA ASN A 245 2.56 13.22 -6.56
C ASN A 245 3.22 13.90 -7.77
N LEU A 246 3.96 14.96 -7.51
CA LEU A 246 4.64 15.77 -8.52
C LEU A 246 5.95 15.09 -8.90
N LYS A 247 6.08 14.77 -10.20
CA LYS A 247 7.26 14.12 -10.81
C LYS A 247 7.74 12.83 -10.12
N ARG A 248 6.88 12.17 -9.36
CA ARG A 248 7.22 10.97 -8.55
C ARG A 248 8.29 11.25 -7.49
N SER A 249 8.49 12.52 -7.15
CA SER A 249 9.55 12.97 -6.24
C SER A 249 9.05 13.88 -5.13
N HIS A 250 7.87 14.46 -5.26
CA HIS A 250 7.39 15.50 -4.37
C HIS A 250 5.87 15.41 -4.14
N TRP A 251 5.39 15.81 -2.97
CA TRP A 251 3.98 15.75 -2.59
C TRP A 251 3.39 17.14 -2.39
N GLY A 252 2.44 17.50 -3.25
CA GLY A 252 1.57 18.67 -3.06
C GLY A 252 0.16 18.26 -2.65
N VAL A 253 -0.68 19.26 -2.35
CA VAL A 253 -2.13 19.06 -2.17
C VAL A 253 -2.92 20.21 -2.81
N VAL A 254 -3.89 19.84 -3.63
CA VAL A 254 -4.90 20.76 -4.17
C VAL A 254 -6.12 20.71 -3.26
N ILE A 255 -6.45 21.83 -2.62
CA ILE A 255 -7.64 21.97 -1.78
C ILE A 255 -8.61 22.89 -2.50
N THR A 256 -9.72 22.33 -2.98
CA THR A 256 -10.76 23.11 -3.67
C THR A 256 -11.89 23.42 -2.71
N ALA A 257 -12.05 24.69 -2.35
CA ALA A 257 -13.20 25.18 -1.61
C ALA A 257 -14.38 25.36 -2.56
N VAL A 258 -15.52 24.80 -2.18
CA VAL A 258 -16.76 24.80 -2.93
C VAL A 258 -17.83 25.47 -2.08
N HIS A 259 -18.42 26.54 -2.60
CA HIS A 259 -19.41 27.35 -1.91
C HIS A 259 -20.59 27.65 -2.83
N TYR A 260 -21.75 27.08 -2.54
CA TYR A 260 -22.98 27.42 -3.24
C TYR A 260 -23.58 28.71 -2.69
N LEU A 261 -23.83 29.67 -3.57
CA LEU A 261 -24.45 30.95 -3.23
C LEU A 261 -25.92 30.91 -3.66
N GLU A 262 -26.82 30.65 -2.72
CA GLU A 262 -28.27 30.55 -2.97
C GLU A 262 -28.85 31.81 -3.63
N SER A 263 -28.37 32.99 -3.23
CA SER A 263 -28.90 34.28 -3.72
C SER A 263 -28.63 34.56 -5.20
N ALA A 264 -27.64 33.90 -5.79
CA ALA A 264 -27.31 34.04 -7.21
C ALA A 264 -27.40 32.70 -7.95
N ASP A 265 -27.90 31.64 -7.31
CA ASP A 265 -27.93 30.27 -7.83
C ASP A 265 -26.60 29.87 -8.50
N THR A 266 -25.48 30.17 -7.83
CA THR A 266 -24.14 30.03 -8.42
C THR A 266 -23.20 29.29 -7.47
N LEU A 267 -22.48 28.29 -8.00
CA LEU A 267 -21.39 27.63 -7.30
C LEU A 267 -20.08 28.39 -7.47
N ARG A 268 -19.51 28.87 -6.36
CA ARG A 268 -18.15 29.42 -6.33
C ARG A 268 -17.17 28.31 -6.01
N VAL A 269 -16.13 28.22 -6.83
CA VAL A 269 -15.07 27.21 -6.71
C VAL A 269 -13.74 27.94 -6.64
N HIS A 270 -12.98 27.71 -5.58
CA HIS A 270 -11.68 28.34 -5.36
C HIS A 270 -10.62 27.28 -5.02
N PRO A 271 -9.58 27.12 -5.86
CA PRO A 271 -8.49 26.22 -5.58
C PRO A 271 -7.42 26.88 -4.70
N TYR A 272 -6.92 26.13 -3.73
CA TYR A 272 -5.68 26.42 -3.00
C TYR A 272 -4.66 25.36 -3.40
N LEU A 273 -3.53 25.80 -3.97
CA LEU A 273 -2.42 24.95 -4.37
C LEU A 273 -1.36 25.04 -3.28
N TYR A 274 -1.19 23.98 -2.50
CA TYR A 274 -0.17 23.92 -1.47
C TYR A 274 0.94 22.97 -1.89
N GLU A 275 2.13 23.55 -2.07
CA GLU A 275 3.38 22.86 -2.35
C GLU A 275 4.41 23.38 -1.32
N PRO A 276 4.92 22.52 -0.42
CA PRO A 276 5.69 22.96 0.74
C PRO A 276 7.12 23.43 0.43
N LEU A 277 7.71 23.10 -0.73
CA LEU A 277 9.03 23.58 -1.14
C LEU A 277 9.00 24.98 -1.78
N ILE A 278 7.81 25.46 -2.16
CA ILE A 278 7.58 26.75 -2.82
C ILE A 278 8.44 26.84 -4.10
N ASP A 279 8.42 25.77 -4.88
CA ASP A 279 9.13 25.67 -6.15
C ASP A 279 8.20 26.06 -7.31
N GLU A 280 8.66 26.95 -8.19
CA GLU A 280 7.86 27.45 -9.32
C GLU A 280 7.48 26.33 -10.29
N GLU A 281 8.38 25.38 -10.55
CA GLU A 281 8.15 24.28 -11.49
C GLU A 281 7.09 23.32 -10.94
N TYR A 282 7.14 22.99 -9.64
CA TYR A 282 6.08 22.21 -8.99
C TYR A 282 4.76 22.96 -8.89
N HIS A 283 4.79 24.28 -8.72
CA HIS A 283 3.58 25.09 -8.73
C HIS A 283 2.90 25.07 -10.10
N GLU A 284 3.66 25.18 -11.19
CA GLU A 284 3.17 25.05 -12.56
C GLU A 284 2.52 23.68 -12.80
N ASP A 285 3.17 22.59 -12.36
CA ASP A 285 2.60 21.23 -12.43
C ASP A 285 1.25 21.15 -11.70
N MET A 286 1.13 21.78 -10.51
CA MET A 286 -0.14 21.83 -9.77
C MET A 286 -1.21 22.63 -10.48
N GLU A 287 -0.85 23.71 -11.17
CA GLU A 287 -1.78 24.46 -12.01
C GLU A 287 -2.29 23.62 -13.18
N GLU A 288 -1.43 22.81 -13.81
CA GLU A 288 -1.83 21.88 -14.87
C GLU A 288 -2.82 20.83 -14.34
N ILE A 289 -2.57 20.27 -13.15
CA ILE A 289 -3.50 19.32 -12.52
C ILE A 289 -4.87 19.98 -12.27
N TRP A 290 -4.89 21.24 -11.86
CA TRP A 290 -6.13 21.99 -11.69
C TRP A 290 -6.85 22.27 -13.02
N LYS A 291 -6.13 22.81 -14.02
CA LYS A 291 -6.68 23.31 -15.29
C LYS A 291 -7.00 22.18 -16.27
N GLY A 292 -6.22 21.10 -16.24
CA GLY A 292 -6.17 20.04 -17.24
C GLY A 292 -5.13 20.32 -18.32
N ILE A 293 -4.65 19.26 -18.96
CA ILE A 293 -3.64 19.33 -20.03
C ILE A 293 -4.35 19.51 -21.36
N LYS A 294 -3.81 20.41 -22.19
CA LYS A 294 -4.32 20.68 -23.53
C LYS A 294 -3.27 20.40 -24.60
N ASP A 295 -3.72 20.05 -25.80
CA ASP A 295 -2.85 19.93 -26.97
C ASP A 295 -2.51 21.30 -27.58
N GLN A 296 -1.71 21.27 -28.65
CA GLN A 296 -1.32 22.46 -29.43
C GLN A 296 -2.51 23.16 -30.10
N GLU A 297 -3.65 22.47 -30.24
CA GLU A 297 -4.91 23.02 -30.76
C GLU A 297 -5.83 23.54 -29.64
N ASN A 298 -5.33 23.62 -28.40
CA ASN A 298 -6.05 24.06 -27.20
C ASN A 298 -7.26 23.16 -26.84
N LYS A 299 -7.28 21.90 -27.32
CA LYS A 299 -8.26 20.88 -26.91
C LYS A 299 -7.77 20.17 -25.66
N VAL A 300 -8.69 19.87 -24.74
CA VAL A 300 -8.37 19.17 -23.50
C VAL A 300 -8.04 17.71 -23.82
N VAL A 301 -6.80 17.30 -23.54
CA VAL A 301 -6.31 15.93 -23.71
C VAL A 301 -6.44 15.16 -22.41
N MET A 302 -6.26 15.85 -21.29
CA MET A 302 -6.47 15.29 -19.96
C MET A 302 -7.32 16.27 -19.16
N GLU A 303 -8.44 15.78 -18.63
CA GLU A 303 -9.27 16.57 -17.72
C GLU A 303 -8.44 17.00 -16.50
N GLY A 304 -8.70 18.20 -15.98
CA GLY A 304 -8.17 18.66 -14.69
C GLY A 304 -9.25 18.66 -13.62
N LEU A 305 -8.86 18.93 -12.36
CA LEU A 305 -9.80 18.95 -11.23
C LEU A 305 -10.97 19.91 -11.48
N ARG A 306 -10.71 21.05 -12.14
CA ARG A 306 -11.76 21.99 -12.52
C ARG A 306 -12.82 21.37 -13.43
N GLY A 307 -12.41 20.51 -14.38
CA GLY A 307 -13.34 19.80 -15.26
C GLY A 307 -14.18 18.79 -14.48
N PHE A 308 -13.55 18.03 -13.58
CA PHE A 308 -14.23 17.09 -12.71
C PHE A 308 -15.30 17.78 -11.85
N VAL A 309 -14.97 18.90 -11.20
CA VAL A 309 -15.92 19.68 -10.39
C VAL A 309 -17.08 20.18 -11.24
N LYS A 310 -16.82 20.67 -12.46
CA LYS A 310 -17.88 21.13 -13.38
C LYS A 310 -18.85 20.04 -13.78
N ARG A 311 -18.40 18.79 -13.96
CA ARG A 311 -19.30 17.66 -14.28
C ARG A 311 -20.09 17.17 -13.08
N TRP A 312 -19.64 17.48 -11.86
CA TRP A 312 -20.33 17.10 -10.63
C TRP A 312 -21.42 18.11 -10.23
N CYS A 313 -21.31 19.36 -10.72
CA CYS A 313 -22.38 20.35 -10.64
C CYS A 313 -23.56 19.95 -11.54
#